data_AF-A0A4R5ANZ7-F1
#
_entry.id   AF-A0A4R5ANZ7-F1
#
_cell.length_a   1.000
_cell.length_b   1.000
_cell.length_c   1.000
_cell.angle_alpha   90.00
_cell.angle_beta   90.00
_cell.angle_gamma   90.00
#
_symmetry.space_group_name_H-M   'P 1'
#
loop_
_entity.id
_entity.type
_entity.pdbx_description
1 polymer ?
#
loop_
_entity_poly.entity_id
_entity_poly.type
_entity_poly.pdbx_seq_one_letter_code
_entity_poly.pdbx_strand_id
1 'polypeptide(L)'
;MAAALADFDFRQATSAAWRIVDEANRHINKVRPWELAKAGDPHLDEVLAELVGVCRAVGDLLEPFLPDGAARVREQCAGPRLPKPEPLFRHIE
;
A
#
# COMPACT_ATOMS: atom_id res chain seq x y z
N MET A 1 -15.71 -0.36 -0.91
CA MET A 1 -15.28 -0.21 -2.32
C MET A 1 -16.14 -1.06 -3.25
N ALA A 2 -16.22 -2.38 -3.05
CA ALA A 2 -17.01 -3.26 -3.93
C ALA A 2 -18.49 -2.85 -4.09
N ALA A 3 -19.17 -2.49 -2.99
CA ALA A 3 -20.56 -1.99 -3.05
C ALA A 3 -20.68 -0.69 -3.88
N ALA A 4 -19.87 0.33 -3.58
CA ALA A 4 -19.84 1.58 -4.34
C ALA A 4 -19.50 1.37 -5.83
N LEU A 5 -18.62 0.42 -6.14
CA LEU A 5 -18.27 0.08 -7.52
C LEU A 5 -19.44 -0.59 -8.25
N ALA A 6 -20.18 -1.47 -7.57
CA ALA A 6 -21.39 -2.08 -8.12
C ALA A 6 -22.50 -1.04 -8.40
N ASP A 7 -22.54 0.03 -7.61
CA ASP A 7 -23.47 1.16 -7.77
C ASP A 7 -22.96 2.26 -8.73
N PHE A 8 -21.84 2.02 -9.43
CA PHE A 8 -21.16 2.99 -10.31
C PHE A 8 -20.71 4.30 -9.62
N ASP A 9 -20.61 4.31 -8.29
CA ASP A 9 -20.06 5.42 -7.51
C ASP A 9 -18.52 5.30 -7.42
N PHE A 10 -17.86 5.65 -8.53
CA PHE A 10 -16.40 5.60 -8.64
C PHE A 10 -15.69 6.55 -7.67
N ARG A 11 -16.32 7.68 -7.31
CA ARG A 11 -15.75 8.65 -6.37
C ARG A 11 -15.66 8.03 -4.98
N GLN A 12 -16.74 7.41 -4.51
CA GLN A 12 -16.74 6.76 -3.21
C GLN A 12 -15.85 5.51 -3.20
N ALA A 13 -15.85 4.74 -4.29
CA ALA A 13 -14.98 3.58 -4.44
C ALA A 13 -13.49 3.96 -4.33
N THR A 14 -13.04 4.95 -5.09
CA THR A 14 -11.64 5.43 -5.04
C THR A 14 -11.30 6.08 -3.70
N SER A 15 -12.23 6.83 -3.10
CA SER A 15 -12.04 7.42 -1.76
C SER A 15 -11.78 6.34 -0.69
N ALA A 16 -12.39 5.17 -0.81
CA ALA A 16 -12.15 4.06 0.12
C ALA A 16 -10.72 3.51 0.02
N ALA A 17 -10.18 3.36 -1.20
CA ALA A 17 -8.79 2.97 -1.39
C ALA A 17 -7.83 4.04 -0.83
N TRP A 18 -8.15 5.32 -1.04
CA TRP A 18 -7.32 6.43 -0.58
C TRP A 18 -7.22 6.55 0.94
N ARG A 19 -8.31 6.28 1.66
CA ARG A 19 -8.28 6.22 3.13
C ARG A 19 -7.33 5.16 3.67
N ILE A 20 -7.20 4.02 2.99
CA ILE A 20 -6.30 2.93 3.42
C ILE A 20 -4.84 3.38 3.30
N VAL A 21 -4.48 3.99 2.15
CA VAL A 21 -3.13 4.53 1.92
C VAL A 21 -2.77 5.61 2.94
N ASP A 22 -3.71 6.52 3.20
CA ASP A 22 -3.53 7.62 4.15
C ASP A 22 -3.37 7.12 5.60
N GLU A 23 -4.14 6.12 6.01
CA GLU A 23 -3.96 5.47 7.32
C GLU A 23 -2.62 4.74 7.43
N ALA A 24 -2.19 4.02 6.39
CA ALA A 24 -0.89 3.37 6.37
C ALA A 24 0.26 4.38 6.51
N ASN A 25 0.18 5.52 5.81
CA ASN A 25 1.15 6.60 5.93
C ASN A 25 1.17 7.20 7.34
N ARG A 26 0.01 7.41 7.97
CA ARG A 26 -0.06 7.83 9.38
C ARG A 26 0.58 6.80 10.30
N HIS A 27 0.29 5.51 10.10
CA HIS A 27 0.86 4.43 10.89
C HIS A 27 2.39 4.41 10.78
N ILE A 28 2.96 4.50 9.57
CA ILE A 28 4.41 4.60 9.35
C ILE A 28 5.01 5.75 10.16
N ASN A 29 4.40 6.93 10.08
CA ASN A 29 4.88 8.13 10.79
C ASN A 29 4.76 8.01 12.31
N LYS A 30 3.74 7.30 12.82
CA LYS A 30 3.55 7.06 14.25
C LYS A 30 4.55 6.05 14.80
N VAL A 31 4.72 4.92 14.11
CA VAL A 31 5.56 3.80 14.57
C VAL A 31 7.04 4.05 14.31
N ARG A 32 7.37 4.82 13.26
CA ARG A 32 8.74 5.19 12.90
C ARG A 32 9.65 3.95 12.81
N PRO A 33 9.40 3.03 11.85
CA PRO A 33 10.11 1.75 11.76
C PRO A 33 11.63 1.90 11.61
N TRP A 34 12.11 3.04 11.10
CA TRP A 34 13.54 3.34 11.04
C TRP A 34 14.19 3.52 12.43
N GLU A 35 13.42 3.91 13.46
CA GLU A 35 13.90 3.97 14.85
C GLU A 35 13.93 2.56 15.46
N LEU A 36 12.89 1.76 15.21
CA LEU A 36 12.85 0.34 15.61
C LEU A 36 14.03 -0.45 15.03
N ALA A 37 14.33 -0.22 13.75
CA ALA A 37 15.48 -0.84 13.07
C ALA A 37 16.82 -0.43 13.69
N LYS A 38 16.99 0.84 14.07
CA LYS A 38 18.20 1.31 14.77
C LYS A 38 18.34 0.72 16.17
N ALA A 39 17.22 0.47 16.84
CA ALA A 39 17.18 -0.12 18.17
C ALA A 39 17.31 -1.66 18.16
N GLY A 40 17.19 -2.31 17.00
CA GLY A 40 17.12 -3.78 16.92
C GLY A 40 15.85 -4.34 17.55
N ASP A 41 14.75 -3.59 17.50
CA ASP A 41 13.49 -3.97 18.13
C ASP A 41 12.79 -5.09 17.34
N PRO A 42 12.42 -6.21 17.99
CA PRO A 42 11.75 -7.33 17.32
C PRO A 42 10.37 -6.98 16.74
N HIS A 43 9.69 -5.92 17.21
CA HIS A 43 8.41 -5.49 16.65
C HIS A 43 8.53 -4.93 15.22
N LEU A 44 9.76 -4.64 14.76
CA LEU A 44 9.99 -4.17 13.40
C LEU A 44 9.40 -5.13 12.36
N ASP A 45 9.59 -6.43 12.54
CA ASP A 45 9.14 -7.44 11.58
C ASP A 45 7.61 -7.46 11.45
N GLU A 46 6.90 -7.32 12.57
CA GLU A 46 5.43 -7.26 12.59
C GLU A 46 4.92 -6.02 11.85
N VAL A 47 5.52 -4.85 12.12
CA VAL A 47 5.15 -3.58 11.49
C VAL A 47 5.41 -3.63 9.99
N LEU A 48 6.57 -4.14 9.56
CA LEU A 48 6.88 -4.26 8.14
C LEU A 48 5.96 -5.26 7.44
N ALA A 49 5.63 -6.38 8.09
CA ALA A 49 4.69 -7.36 7.56
C ALA A 49 3.28 -6.77 7.38
N GLU A 50 2.79 -5.99 8.34
CA GLU A 50 1.52 -5.27 8.25
C GLU A 50 1.53 -4.30 7.04
N LEU A 51 2.56 -3.47 6.93
CA LEU A 51 2.67 -2.48 5.85
C LEU A 51 2.74 -3.12 4.46
N VAL A 52 3.49 -4.22 4.31
CA VAL A 52 3.51 -5.00 3.07
C VAL A 52 2.15 -5.60 2.77
N GLY A 53 1.43 -6.09 3.79
CA GLY A 53 0.06 -6.56 3.67
C GLY A 53 -0.90 -5.47 3.15
N VAL A 54 -0.77 -4.25 3.67
CA VAL A 54 -1.55 -3.10 3.19
C VAL A 54 -1.22 -2.76 1.75
N CYS A 55 0.06 -2.73 1.35
CA CYS A 55 0.44 -2.48 -0.04
C CYS A 55 -0.17 -3.51 -1.01
N ARG A 56 -0.17 -4.80 -0.64
CA ARG A 56 -0.82 -5.86 -1.42
C ARG A 56 -2.32 -5.60 -1.58
N ALA A 57 -3.01 -5.30 -0.48
CA ALA A 57 -4.43 -4.97 -0.51
C ALA A 57 -4.73 -3.74 -1.38
N VAL A 58 -3.90 -2.70 -1.31
CA VAL A 58 -4.02 -1.53 -2.19
C VAL A 58 -3.83 -1.92 -3.66
N GLY A 59 -2.85 -2.78 -3.98
CA GLY A 59 -2.68 -3.33 -5.32
C GLY A 59 -3.92 -4.06 -5.83
N ASP A 60 -4.65 -4.77 -4.96
CA ASP A 60 -5.94 -5.37 -5.33
C ASP A 60 -7.04 -4.35 -5.56
N LEU A 61 -7.11 -3.32 -4.72
CA LEU A 61 -8.15 -2.30 -4.79
C LEU A 61 -7.99 -1.35 -5.99
N LEU A 62 -6.75 -1.18 -6.49
CA LEU A 62 -6.45 -0.33 -7.63
C LEU A 62 -6.79 -0.98 -8.98
N GLU A 63 -6.89 -2.31 -9.06
CA GLU A 63 -7.09 -3.06 -10.30
C GLU A 63 -8.19 -2.50 -11.23
N PRO A 64 -9.43 -2.20 -10.75
CA PRO A 64 -10.48 -1.70 -11.63
C PRO A 64 -10.28 -0.25 -12.12
N PHE A 65 -9.29 0.47 -11.59
CA PHE A 65 -9.06 1.90 -11.90
C PHE A 65 -7.72 2.17 -12.59
N LEU A 66 -6.67 1.48 -12.15
CA LEU A 66 -5.28 1.68 -12.55
C LEU A 66 -4.60 0.30 -12.70
N PRO A 67 -4.97 -0.52 -13.70
CA PRO A 67 -4.46 -1.90 -13.83
C PRO A 67 -2.94 -1.96 -13.91
N ASP A 68 -2.30 -1.07 -14.69
CA ASP A 68 -0.84 -1.01 -14.76
C ASP A 68 -0.21 -0.59 -13.43
N GLY A 69 -0.85 0.31 -12.68
CA GLY A 69 -0.39 0.73 -11.36
C GLY A 69 -0.53 -0.38 -10.33
N ALA A 70 -1.66 -1.08 -10.34
CA ALA A 70 -1.94 -2.26 -9.52
C ALA A 70 -0.91 -3.36 -9.76
N ALA A 71 -0.61 -3.68 -11.03
CA ALA A 71 0.40 -4.67 -11.40
C ALA A 71 1.78 -4.32 -10.83
N ARG A 72 2.22 -3.06 -10.95
CA ARG A 72 3.51 -2.61 -10.40
C ARG A 72 3.58 -2.70 -8.87
N VAL A 73 2.50 -2.33 -8.17
CA VAL A 73 2.42 -2.48 -6.70
C VAL A 73 2.54 -3.96 -6.31
N ARG A 74 1.77 -4.83 -6.97
CA ARG A 74 1.77 -6.28 -6.71
C ARG A 74 3.16 -6.86 -6.94
N GLU A 75 3.84 -6.50 -8.03
CA GLU A 75 5.19 -6.95 -8.34
C GLU A 75 6.20 -6.54 -7.26
N GLN A 76 6.19 -5.26 -6.83
CA GLN A 76 7.07 -4.76 -5.77
C GLN A 76 6.79 -5.38 -4.38
N CYS A 77 5.59 -5.94 -4.19
CA CYS A 77 5.18 -6.58 -2.93
C CYS A 77 5.03 -8.09 -3.04
N ALA A 78 5.49 -8.72 -4.13
CA ALA A 78 5.31 -10.15 -4.38
C ALA A 78 6.34 -11.01 -3.64
N GLY A 79 5.93 -12.23 -3.31
CA GLY A 79 6.82 -13.29 -2.85
C GLY A 79 7.34 -13.15 -1.40
N PRO A 80 8.19 -14.10 -0.98
CA PRO A 80 8.79 -14.13 0.36
C PRO A 80 9.97 -13.17 0.51
N ARG A 81 10.58 -12.76 -0.60
CA ARG A 81 11.65 -11.76 -0.64
C ARG A 81 11.25 -10.69 -1.63
N LEU A 82 11.11 -9.46 -1.14
CA LEU A 82 10.75 -8.33 -1.97
C LEU A 82 11.88 -7.98 -2.96
N PRO A 83 11.54 -7.54 -4.17
CA PRO A 83 12.51 -7.03 -5.13
C PRO A 83 13.14 -5.73 -4.62
N LYS A 84 14.14 -5.22 -5.36
CA LYS A 84 14.71 -3.91 -5.08
C LYS A 84 13.62 -2.83 -5.25
N PRO A 85 13.46 -1.89 -4.30
CA PRO A 85 12.42 -0.88 -4.38
C PRO A 85 12.66 0.07 -5.57
N GLU A 86 11.62 0.30 -6.35
CA GLU A 86 11.59 1.25 -7.47
C GLU A 86 10.40 2.21 -7.36
N PRO A 87 10.54 3.48 -7.78
CA PRO A 87 9.42 4.41 -7.82
C PRO A 87 8.30 3.91 -8.74
N LEU A 88 7.10 3.74 -8.21
CA LEU A 88 5.96 3.16 -8.94
C LEU A 88 5.28 4.14 -9.91
N PHE A 89 5.21 5.41 -9.51
CA PHE A 89 4.55 6.48 -10.25
C PHE A 89 5.55 7.62 -10.45
N ARG A 90 5.64 8.11 -11.69
CA ARG A 90 6.45 9.29 -12.01
C ARG A 90 5.68 10.54 -11.63
N HIS A 91 6.40 11.55 -11.18
CA HIS A 91 5.83 12.88 -11.04
C HIS A 91 5.53 13.44 -12.44
N ILE A 92 4.38 14.07 -12.59
CA ILE A 92 4.02 14.80 -13.80
C ILE A 92 4.45 16.26 -13.55
N GLU A 93 5.22 16.81 -14.49
CA GLU A 93 5.60 18.23 -14.52
C GLU A 93 4.48 19.09 -15.13
#